data_AF-A0A7C2SJR3-F1
#
_entry.id   AF-A0A7C2SJR3-F1
#
_cell.length_a   1.000
_cell.length_b   1.000
_cell.length_c   1.000
_cell.angle_alpha   90.00
_cell.angle_beta   90.00
_cell.angle_gamma   90.00
#
_symmetry.space_group_name_H-M   'P 1'
#
loop_
_entity.id
_entity.type
_entity.pdbx_description
1 polymer ?
#
loop_
_entity_poly.entity_id
_entity_poly.type
_entity_poly.pdbx_seq_one_letter_code
_entity_poly.pdbx_strand_id
1 'polypeptide(L)'
;MTSMMAPNAAGLSDADIANLAAHIASFGGAAAAPAAEAPAAEAAAAPAAAAGDVAAGKAKFAACAACHGMNGEGQGMFPKVAGQSADVLADKLKKYRAGETVGPMSAMMAPNASGLSDADIADLSAYMASL
;
A
#
# COMPACT_ATOMS: atom_id res chain seq x y z
N MET A 1 32.32 22.64 7.46
CA MET A 1 31.08 21.93 7.87
C MET A 1 29.89 22.76 7.42
N THR A 2 29.56 22.71 6.12
CA THR A 2 28.36 23.40 5.58
C THR A 2 27.89 22.65 4.33
N SER A 3 26.58 22.39 4.27
CA SER A 3 25.79 21.81 3.17
C SER A 3 26.07 20.33 2.83
N MET A 4 25.25 19.32 3.12
CA MET A 4 23.79 19.23 3.38
C MET A 4 22.91 19.95 2.35
N MET A 5 22.23 19.13 1.54
CA MET A 5 21.10 19.40 0.62
C MET A 5 21.44 19.63 -0.87
N ALA A 6 20.73 18.86 -1.72
CA ALA A 6 20.99 18.49 -3.12
C ALA A 6 20.87 19.64 -4.16
N PRO A 7 20.92 19.33 -5.47
CA PRO A 7 19.61 19.15 -6.11
C PRO A 7 19.57 18.06 -7.21
N ASN A 8 18.54 17.21 -7.11
CA ASN A 8 18.02 16.38 -8.20
C ASN A 8 17.11 17.20 -9.15
N ALA A 9 17.45 18.48 -9.39
CA ALA A 9 16.65 19.42 -10.18
C ALA A 9 17.39 19.97 -11.40
N ALA A 10 18.63 19.54 -11.67
CA ALA A 10 19.50 20.10 -12.71
C ALA A 10 19.11 19.72 -14.17
N GLY A 11 17.88 19.26 -14.41
CA GLY A 11 17.44 18.85 -15.75
C GLY A 11 15.94 18.99 -16.00
N LEU A 12 15.20 19.67 -15.12
CA LEU A 12 13.79 19.93 -15.30
C LEU A 12 13.62 21.26 -16.03
N SER A 13 12.93 21.24 -17.17
CA SER A 13 12.57 22.45 -17.89
C SER A 13 11.41 23.18 -17.19
N ASP A 14 11.20 24.46 -17.48
CA ASP A 14 10.06 25.23 -16.93
C ASP A 14 8.70 24.55 -17.25
N ALA A 15 8.64 23.82 -18.37
CA ALA A 15 7.48 23.01 -18.75
C ALA A 15 7.31 21.75 -17.89
N ASP A 16 8.40 21.13 -17.42
CA ASP A 16 8.36 19.95 -16.54
C ASP A 16 7.93 20.33 -15.12
N ILE A 17 8.36 21.50 -14.64
CA ILE A 17 7.94 22.04 -13.34
C ILE A 17 6.45 22.38 -13.36
N ALA A 18 5.96 22.99 -14.45
CA ALA A 18 4.54 23.29 -14.64
C ALA A 18 3.67 22.02 -14.74
N ASN A 19 4.14 21.00 -15.48
CA ASN A 19 3.45 19.71 -15.59
C ASN A 19 3.40 18.95 -14.25
N LEU A 20 4.47 19.01 -13.45
CA LEU A 20 4.50 18.39 -12.13
C LEU A 20 3.55 19.09 -11.15
N ALA A 21 3.52 20.44 -11.17
CA ALA A 21 2.57 21.21 -10.36
C ALA A 21 1.12 20.93 -10.76
N ALA A 22 0.82 20.79 -12.06
CA ALA A 22 -0.50 20.40 -12.55
C ALA A 22 -0.86 18.94 -12.18
N HIS A 23 0.10 18.03 -12.21
CA HIS A 23 -0.11 16.63 -11.85
C HIS A 23 -0.37 16.47 -10.35
N ILE A 24 0.36 17.17 -9.49
CA ILE A 24 0.14 17.19 -8.03
C ILE A 24 -1.18 17.88 -7.68
N ALA A 25 -1.57 18.94 -8.39
CA ALA A 25 -2.88 19.57 -8.24
C ALA A 25 -4.04 18.68 -8.73
N SER A 26 -3.78 17.71 -9.60
CA SER A 26 -4.75 16.66 -9.98
C SER A 26 -4.91 15.58 -8.92
N PHE A 27 -3.96 15.46 -7.97
CA PHE A 27 -4.17 14.76 -6.70
C PHE A 27 -4.79 15.74 -5.71
N GLY A 28 -6.02 16.16 -6.01
CA GLY A 28 -6.80 17.07 -5.19
C GLY A 28 -6.94 16.52 -3.77
N GLY A 29 -6.25 17.16 -2.83
CA GLY A 29 -6.55 16.99 -1.42
C GLY A 29 -7.90 17.61 -1.09
N ALA A 30 -8.73 16.89 -0.35
CA ALA A 30 -9.74 17.48 0.50
C ALA A 30 -9.89 16.67 1.78
N ALA A 31 -9.87 17.41 2.88
CA ALA A 31 -9.82 16.97 4.26
C ALA A 31 -11.17 16.45 4.80
N ALA A 32 -11.04 15.58 5.80
CA ALA A 32 -11.82 15.43 7.04
C ALA A 32 -13.36 15.23 7.01
N ALA A 33 -13.74 14.01 7.41
CA ALA A 33 -14.82 13.52 8.31
C ALA A 33 -15.97 14.46 8.78
N PRO A 34 -17.15 13.89 9.12
CA PRO A 34 -17.28 13.27 10.45
C PRO A 34 -17.94 11.88 10.48
N ALA A 35 -17.78 11.22 11.61
CA ALA A 35 -18.21 9.88 11.95
C ALA A 35 -19.72 9.75 12.25
N ALA A 36 -20.19 8.49 12.18
CA ALA A 36 -21.48 7.91 12.62
C ALA A 36 -22.72 8.32 11.77
N GLU A 37 -23.62 7.43 11.33
CA GLU A 37 -24.22 6.23 11.93
C GLU A 37 -24.46 5.11 10.89
N ALA A 38 -24.44 3.85 11.34
CA ALA A 38 -25.05 2.71 10.63
C ALA A 38 -26.58 2.78 10.80
N PRO A 39 -27.45 2.32 9.85
CA PRO A 39 -27.47 0.91 9.46
C PRO A 39 -27.85 0.58 7.99
N ALA A 40 -27.50 -0.66 7.61
CA ALA A 40 -28.11 -1.61 6.67
C ALA A 40 -28.63 -1.19 5.27
N ALA A 41 -28.33 -2.10 4.33
CA ALA A 41 -29.00 -2.41 3.06
C ALA A 41 -28.49 -1.73 1.78
N GLU A 42 -27.73 -2.54 1.03
CA GLU A 42 -27.81 -2.82 -0.41
C GLU A 42 -27.93 -1.64 -1.40
N ALA A 43 -26.85 -1.41 -2.15
CA ALA A 43 -26.91 -0.83 -3.49
C ALA A 43 -25.76 -1.39 -4.35
N ALA A 44 -26.13 -2.10 -5.41
CA ALA A 44 -25.23 -2.61 -6.43
C ALA A 44 -24.91 -1.51 -7.48
N ALA A 45 -23.62 -1.37 -7.84
CA ALA A 45 -23.03 -0.91 -9.11
C ALA A 45 -21.57 -0.48 -8.82
N ALA A 46 -20.49 -0.79 -9.54
CA ALA A 46 -20.19 -1.44 -10.83
C ALA A 46 -18.85 -2.21 -10.64
N PRO A 47 -18.24 -2.90 -11.64
CA PRO A 47 -17.08 -3.76 -11.37
C PRO A 47 -15.82 -2.90 -11.18
N ALA A 48 -15.62 -2.42 -9.96
CA ALA A 48 -14.30 -2.11 -9.47
C ALA A 48 -13.54 -3.43 -9.40
N ALA A 49 -12.29 -3.47 -9.86
CA ALA A 49 -11.38 -4.54 -9.49
C ALA A 49 -11.53 -4.75 -7.98
N ALA A 50 -12.05 -5.91 -7.58
CA ALA A 50 -12.70 -6.09 -6.28
C ALA A 50 -11.89 -5.41 -5.18
N ALA A 51 -12.45 -4.34 -4.59
CA ALA A 51 -11.88 -3.76 -3.39
C ALA A 51 -11.79 -4.89 -2.37
N GLY A 52 -10.57 -5.22 -1.94
CA GLY A 52 -10.33 -6.39 -1.09
C GLY A 52 -11.20 -6.37 0.17
N ASP A 53 -11.57 -7.55 0.66
CA ASP A 53 -12.33 -7.67 1.89
C ASP A 53 -11.40 -7.45 3.10
N VAL A 54 -11.59 -6.32 3.79
CA VAL A 54 -10.79 -5.91 4.95
C VAL A 54 -10.91 -6.93 6.10
N ALA A 55 -12.08 -7.54 6.31
CA ALA A 55 -12.27 -8.53 7.36
C ALA A 55 -11.57 -9.84 7.03
N ALA A 56 -11.65 -10.30 5.77
CA ALA A 56 -10.89 -11.45 5.30
C ALA A 56 -9.36 -11.18 5.36
N GLY A 57 -8.95 -9.96 4.99
CA GLY A 57 -7.56 -9.50 5.07
C GLY A 57 -7.03 -9.52 6.50
N LYS A 58 -7.82 -9.03 7.46
CA LYS A 58 -7.49 -9.10 8.89
C LYS A 58 -7.24 -10.52 9.37
N ALA A 59 -8.10 -11.45 9.00
CA ALA A 59 -7.95 -12.86 9.39
C ALA A 59 -6.66 -13.47 8.81
N LYS A 60 -6.32 -13.15 7.57
CA LYS A 60 -5.09 -13.63 6.89
C LYS A 60 -3.82 -12.96 7.42
N PHE A 61 -3.91 -11.70 7.82
CA PHE A 61 -2.78 -10.93 8.33
C PHE A 61 -2.17 -11.51 9.62
N ALA A 62 -2.90 -12.38 10.34
CA ALA A 62 -2.37 -13.09 11.50
C ALA A 62 -1.04 -13.81 11.20
N ALA A 63 -0.86 -14.36 10.00
CA ALA A 63 0.39 -14.98 9.57
C ALA A 63 1.52 -13.95 9.32
N CYS A 64 1.17 -12.73 8.94
CA CYS A 64 2.10 -11.63 8.68
C CYS A 64 2.59 -10.97 9.97
N ALA A 65 1.74 -10.97 11.01
CA ALA A 65 1.97 -10.24 12.26
C ALA A 65 3.22 -10.68 13.02
N ALA A 66 3.64 -11.95 12.89
CA ALA A 66 4.86 -12.46 13.51
C ALA A 66 6.12 -11.69 13.08
N CYS A 67 6.10 -11.14 11.86
CA CYS A 67 7.19 -10.37 11.31
C CYS A 67 6.85 -8.88 11.15
N HIS A 68 5.61 -8.51 10.89
CA HIS A 68 5.25 -7.11 10.64
C HIS A 68 4.63 -6.39 11.84
N GLY A 69 4.53 -7.06 13.00
CA GLY A 69 3.85 -6.53 14.17
C GLY A 69 2.35 -6.77 14.12
N MET A 70 1.69 -6.77 15.28
CA MET A 70 0.26 -7.11 15.38
C MET A 70 -0.65 -6.14 14.62
N ASN A 71 -0.22 -4.88 14.54
CA ASN A 71 -0.90 -3.79 13.84
C ASN A 71 -0.10 -3.34 12.62
N GLY A 72 0.79 -4.17 12.06
CA GLY A 72 1.60 -3.81 10.89
C GLY A 72 2.59 -2.67 11.15
N GLU A 73 2.93 -2.39 12.41
CA GLU A 73 3.81 -1.31 12.84
C GLU A 73 5.28 -1.53 12.44
N GLY A 74 5.66 -2.75 12.07
CA GLY A 74 7.03 -3.17 11.80
C GLY A 74 7.82 -3.44 13.08
N GLN A 75 8.93 -4.18 12.95
CA GLN A 75 9.85 -4.45 14.05
C GLN A 75 11.24 -4.76 13.50
N GLY A 76 12.28 -4.17 14.10
CA GLY A 76 13.67 -4.39 13.67
C GLY A 76 13.89 -4.16 12.17
N MET A 77 14.28 -5.22 11.46
CA MET A 77 14.51 -5.19 10.00
C MET A 77 13.23 -5.34 9.16
N PHE A 78 12.10 -5.64 9.78
CA PHE A 78 10.84 -5.88 9.12
C PHE A 78 10.04 -4.58 9.03
N PRO A 79 9.73 -4.09 7.82
CA PRO A 79 9.19 -2.76 7.64
C PRO A 79 7.73 -2.65 8.11
N LYS A 80 7.34 -1.42 8.42
CA LYS A 80 5.94 -1.04 8.63
C LYS A 80 5.13 -1.24 7.34
N VAL A 81 4.00 -1.92 7.47
CA VAL A 81 3.02 -2.14 6.38
C VAL A 81 1.69 -1.40 6.62
N ALA A 82 1.41 -1.02 7.86
CA ALA A 82 0.21 -0.27 8.21
C ALA A 82 0.17 1.12 7.55
N GLY A 83 -0.98 1.45 6.96
CA GLY A 83 -1.27 2.73 6.32
C GLY A 83 -0.56 2.93 4.98
N GLN A 84 0.09 1.89 4.45
CA GLN A 84 0.67 1.94 3.11
C GLN A 84 -0.44 1.83 2.07
N SER A 85 -0.23 2.40 0.88
CA SER A 85 -1.18 2.29 -0.23
C SER A 85 -1.48 0.81 -0.57
N ALA A 86 -2.77 0.47 -0.67
CA ALA A 86 -3.21 -0.86 -1.05
C ALA A 86 -2.63 -1.30 -2.40
N ASP A 87 -2.52 -0.40 -3.38
CA ASP A 87 -1.97 -0.72 -4.70
C ASP A 87 -0.49 -1.06 -4.61
N VAL A 88 0.27 -0.31 -3.81
CA VAL A 88 1.71 -0.54 -3.61
C VAL A 88 1.95 -1.87 -2.88
N LEU A 89 1.12 -2.18 -1.88
CA LEU A 89 1.18 -3.44 -1.15
C LEU A 89 0.83 -4.62 -2.07
N ALA A 90 -0.23 -4.49 -2.87
CA ALA A 90 -0.68 -5.52 -3.79
C ALA A 90 0.38 -5.81 -4.87
N ASP A 91 0.97 -4.75 -5.44
CA ASP A 91 2.06 -4.86 -6.41
C ASP A 91 3.27 -5.61 -5.81
N LYS A 92 3.71 -5.23 -4.62
CA LYS A 92 4.83 -5.91 -3.94
C LYS A 92 4.53 -7.38 -3.66
N LEU A 93 3.34 -7.69 -3.14
CA LEU A 93 2.93 -9.07 -2.87
C LEU A 93 2.87 -9.92 -4.14
N LYS A 94 2.38 -9.36 -5.25
CA LYS A 94 2.37 -10.03 -6.56
C LYS A 94 3.78 -10.32 -7.05
N LYS A 95 4.69 -9.35 -6.93
CA LYS A 95 6.09 -9.51 -7.33
C LYS A 95 6.81 -10.53 -6.46
N TYR A 96 6.59 -10.53 -5.14
CA TYR A 96 7.11 -11.58 -4.25
C TYR A 96 6.58 -12.96 -4.60
N ARG A 97 5.27 -13.09 -4.88
CA ARG A 97 4.67 -14.35 -5.31
C ARG A 97 5.25 -14.85 -6.63
N ALA A 98 5.57 -13.94 -7.56
CA ALA A 98 6.25 -14.25 -8.81
C ALA A 98 7.75 -14.57 -8.65
N GLY A 99 8.31 -14.42 -7.44
CA GLY A 99 9.73 -14.60 -7.17
C GLY A 99 10.62 -13.46 -7.66
N GLU A 100 10.03 -12.31 -8.01
CA GLU A 100 10.78 -11.15 -8.47
C GLU A 100 11.56 -10.50 -7.31
N THR A 101 12.73 -9.95 -7.64
CA THR A 101 13.55 -9.21 -6.68
C THR A 101 13.23 -7.73 -6.76
N VAL A 102 12.52 -7.21 -5.76
CA VAL A 102 12.07 -5.80 -5.67
C VAL A 102 12.67 -5.06 -4.46
N GLY A 103 13.72 -5.64 -3.86
CA GLY A 103 14.38 -5.11 -2.69
C GLY A 103 15.16 -6.18 -1.91
N PRO A 104 15.91 -5.76 -0.87
CA PRO A 104 16.81 -6.65 -0.13
C PRO A 104 16.09 -7.78 0.61
N MET A 105 14.81 -7.60 0.96
CA MET A 105 14.00 -8.59 1.69
C MET A 105 13.21 -9.54 0.77
N SER A 106 13.40 -9.46 -0.56
CA SER A 106 12.58 -10.22 -1.51
C SER A 106 12.74 -11.73 -1.34
N ALA A 107 13.97 -12.21 -1.13
CA ALA A 107 14.22 -13.63 -0.92
C ALA A 107 13.51 -14.19 0.33
N MET A 108 13.32 -13.35 1.35
CA MET A 108 12.61 -13.73 2.57
C MET A 108 11.09 -13.66 2.38
N MET A 109 10.58 -12.67 1.63
CA MET A 109 9.13 -12.51 1.41
C MET A 109 8.55 -13.41 0.32
N ALA A 110 9.34 -13.82 -0.67
CA ALA A 110 8.89 -14.69 -1.76
C ALA A 110 8.18 -15.98 -1.28
N PRO A 111 8.76 -16.80 -0.35
CA PRO A 111 8.06 -18.00 0.13
C PRO A 111 6.76 -17.67 0.87
N ASN A 112 6.70 -16.54 1.60
CA ASN A 112 5.51 -16.10 2.32
C ASN A 112 4.39 -15.63 1.37
N ALA A 113 4.74 -15.11 0.20
CA ALA A 113 3.77 -14.67 -0.81
C ALA A 113 3.40 -15.77 -1.81
N SER A 114 4.20 -16.84 -1.92
CA SER A 114 4.07 -17.87 -2.96
C SER A 114 2.70 -18.57 -3.01
N GLY A 115 2.04 -18.73 -1.86
CA GLY A 115 0.73 -19.37 -1.75
C GLY A 115 -0.47 -18.41 -1.84
N LEU A 116 -0.25 -17.11 -1.98
CA LEU A 116 -1.34 -16.13 -1.97
C LEU A 116 -2.09 -16.11 -3.31
N SER A 117 -3.40 -16.27 -3.27
CA SER A 117 -4.25 -16.01 -4.43
C SER A 117 -4.34 -14.50 -4.71
N ASP A 118 -4.85 -14.11 -5.88
CA ASP A 118 -5.11 -12.69 -6.17
C ASP A 118 -6.11 -12.08 -5.21
N ALA A 119 -7.10 -12.86 -4.75
CA ALA A 119 -8.05 -12.45 -3.74
C ALA A 119 -7.36 -12.21 -2.39
N ASP A 120 -6.46 -13.12 -1.96
CA ASP A 120 -5.73 -12.93 -0.71
C ASP A 120 -4.85 -11.68 -0.73
N ILE A 121 -4.20 -11.41 -1.87
CA ILE A 121 -3.40 -10.20 -2.04
C ILE A 121 -4.27 -8.95 -1.96
N ALA A 122 -5.44 -8.95 -2.60
CA ALA A 122 -6.37 -7.83 -2.53
C ALA A 122 -6.86 -7.59 -1.09
N ASP A 123 -7.31 -8.65 -0.41
CA ASP A 123 -7.81 -8.60 0.97
C ASP A 123 -6.72 -8.09 1.94
N LEU A 124 -5.52 -8.69 1.89
CA LEU A 124 -4.39 -8.31 2.74
C LEU A 124 -4.00 -6.85 2.50
N SER A 125 -3.95 -6.42 1.24
CA SER A 125 -3.56 -5.06 0.90
C SER A 125 -4.61 -4.03 1.35
N ALA A 126 -5.89 -4.35 1.20
CA ALA A 126 -6.98 -3.52 1.70
C ALA A 126 -6.93 -3.40 3.24
N TYR A 127 -6.72 -4.51 3.94
CA TYR A 127 -6.59 -4.49 5.39
C TYR A 127 -5.37 -3.69 5.85
N MET A 128 -4.18 -3.97 5.32
CA MET A 128 -2.95 -3.25 5.69
C MET A 128 -3.03 -1.74 5.43
N ALA A 129 -3.70 -1.33 4.36
CA ALA A 129 -3.94 0.08 4.06
C ALA A 129 -4.92 0.76 5.04
N SER A 130 -5.82 0.00 5.67
CA SER A 130 -6.79 0.50 6.64
C SER A 130 -6.26 0.62 8.07
N LEU A 131 -5.07 0.06 8.35
CA LEU A 131 -4.37 0.14 9.64
C LEU A 131 -3.67 1.49 9.83
#